data_AF-A0A1D1ZXL7-F1
#
_entry.id   AF-A0A1D1ZXL7-F1
#
_cell.length_a   1.000
_cell.length_b   1.000
_cell.length_c   1.000
_cell.angle_alpha   90.00
_cell.angle_beta   90.00
_cell.angle_gamma   90.00
#
_symmetry.space_group_name_H-M   'P 1'
#
loop_
_entity.id
_entity.type
_entity.pdbx_description
1 polymer ?
#
loop_
_entity_poly.entity_id
_entity_poly.type
_entity_poly.pdbx_seq_one_letter_code
_entity_poly.pdbx_strand_id
1 'polypeptide(L)'
;PDPADLPDLRGLRALCLDTREDARWMRRAAAVGPCPQVRSLALVGRVQLGQLGWAVEAFPGLQRVDVICNGTVPNLELLALQELPRLHCLSVRSSAGGNASLSLGWVWEVFPALERLNSRWRGEVFHEEEVESWVLHRYRALLKRRLGAPL
;
A
#
# COMPACT_ATOMS: atom_id res chain seq x y z
N PRO A 1 13.08 -10.40 -11.74
CA PRO A 1 12.69 -11.83 -11.81
C PRO A 1 11.83 -12.17 -13.04
N ASP A 2 12.20 -13.27 -13.67
CA ASP A 2 11.56 -13.98 -14.77
C ASP A 2 10.33 -14.75 -14.23
N PRO A 3 9.23 -14.95 -14.99
CA PRO A 3 8.16 -15.89 -14.62
C PRO A 3 8.64 -17.27 -14.13
N ALA A 4 9.82 -17.71 -14.59
CA ALA A 4 10.47 -18.92 -14.11
C ALA A 4 10.88 -18.90 -12.63
N ASP A 5 10.99 -17.71 -12.00
CA ASP A 5 11.37 -17.54 -10.59
C ASP A 5 10.17 -17.67 -9.62
N LEU A 6 8.93 -17.71 -10.14
CA LEU A 6 7.70 -17.83 -9.33
C LEU A 6 7.58 -19.15 -8.52
N PRO A 7 8.06 -20.32 -8.98
CA PRO A 7 8.08 -21.55 -8.19
C PRO A 7 8.89 -21.41 -6.89
N ASP A 8 10.02 -20.72 -6.94
CA ASP A 8 10.90 -20.49 -5.77
C ASP A 8 10.25 -19.58 -4.72
N LEU A 9 9.23 -18.82 -5.11
CA LEU A 9 8.46 -17.96 -4.21
C LEU A 9 7.38 -18.71 -3.43
N ARG A 10 7.06 -19.97 -3.77
CA ARG A 10 5.99 -20.75 -3.11
C ARG A 10 6.24 -20.98 -1.60
N GLY A 11 7.51 -21.02 -1.18
CA GLY A 11 7.87 -21.11 0.24
C GLY A 11 7.90 -19.77 0.96
N LEU A 12 7.93 -18.68 0.22
CA LEU A 12 8.32 -17.38 0.73
C LEU A 12 7.18 -16.71 1.52
N ARG A 13 7.48 -16.17 2.70
CA ARG A 13 6.48 -15.58 3.61
C ARG A 13 6.63 -14.07 3.78
N ALA A 14 7.82 -13.54 3.53
CA ALA A 14 8.14 -12.13 3.69
C ALA A 14 9.04 -11.65 2.55
N LEU A 15 8.72 -10.48 1.98
CA LEU A 15 9.47 -9.85 0.90
C LEU A 15 9.92 -8.44 1.30
N CYS A 16 11.06 -8.03 0.78
CA CYS A 16 11.49 -6.63 0.75
C CYS A 16 11.79 -6.30 -0.71
N LEU A 17 11.13 -5.29 -1.26
CA LEU A 17 11.21 -4.92 -2.67
C LEU A 17 11.57 -3.45 -2.83
N ASP A 18 12.38 -3.14 -3.82
CA ASP A 18 12.59 -1.77 -4.26
C ASP A 18 11.47 -1.35 -5.22
N THR A 19 10.78 -0.28 -4.86
CA THR A 19 9.65 0.26 -5.63
C THR A 19 9.98 0.60 -7.08
N ARG A 20 11.22 0.93 -7.44
CA ARG A 20 11.61 1.25 -8.83
C ARG A 20 12.00 0.01 -9.60
N GLU A 21 12.87 -0.79 -9.02
CA GLU A 21 13.46 -1.95 -9.71
C GLU A 21 12.44 -3.11 -9.80
N ASP A 22 11.60 -3.27 -8.79
CA ASP A 22 10.70 -4.42 -8.67
C ASP A 22 9.25 -4.15 -9.11
N ALA A 23 8.89 -2.92 -9.49
CA ALA A 23 7.52 -2.61 -9.94
C ALA A 23 7.08 -3.44 -11.15
N ARG A 24 7.97 -3.56 -12.15
CA ARG A 24 7.71 -4.40 -13.33
C ARG A 24 7.57 -5.87 -12.95
N TRP A 25 8.27 -6.30 -11.91
CA TRP A 25 8.19 -7.65 -11.44
C TRP A 25 6.87 -7.94 -10.72
N MET A 26 6.45 -7.09 -9.77
CA MET A 26 5.15 -7.25 -9.09
C MET A 26 4.01 -7.34 -10.09
N ARG A 27 4.01 -6.48 -11.12
CA ARG A 27 3.02 -6.54 -12.20
C ARG A 27 3.04 -7.87 -12.96
N ARG A 28 4.22 -8.44 -13.23
CA ARG A 28 4.33 -9.75 -13.87
C ARG A 28 3.88 -10.88 -12.95
N ALA A 29 4.24 -10.83 -11.67
CA ALA A 29 3.80 -11.79 -10.67
C ALA A 29 2.26 -11.80 -10.57
N ALA A 30 1.63 -10.63 -10.50
CA ALA A 30 0.19 -10.47 -10.55
C ALA A 30 -0.43 -11.11 -11.82
N ALA A 31 0.21 -10.94 -12.98
CA ALA A 31 -0.31 -11.45 -14.25
C ALA A 31 -0.16 -12.97 -14.44
N VAL A 32 0.90 -13.59 -13.89
CA VAL A 32 1.21 -15.01 -14.10
C VAL A 32 0.59 -15.91 -13.03
N GLY A 33 0.41 -15.40 -11.82
CA GLY A 33 -0.26 -16.12 -10.73
C GLY A 33 0.08 -15.51 -9.37
N PRO A 34 -0.93 -15.10 -8.58
CA PRO A 34 -0.68 -14.47 -7.29
C PRO A 34 0.03 -15.41 -6.32
N CYS A 35 0.75 -14.81 -5.36
CA CYS A 35 1.48 -15.47 -4.30
C CYS A 35 0.77 -15.25 -2.94
N PRO A 36 -0.37 -15.93 -2.68
CA PRO A 36 -1.19 -15.72 -1.48
C PRO A 36 -0.51 -16.19 -0.19
N GLN A 37 0.62 -16.87 -0.26
CA GLN A 37 1.38 -17.33 0.89
C GLN A 37 2.19 -16.21 1.57
N VAL A 38 2.49 -15.13 0.84
CA VAL A 38 3.26 -14.00 1.36
C VAL A 38 2.38 -13.25 2.37
N ARG A 39 2.93 -13.01 3.57
CA ARG A 39 2.25 -12.35 4.69
C ARG A 39 2.82 -10.99 5.03
N SER A 40 4.09 -10.76 4.73
CA SER A 40 4.78 -9.50 5.03
C SER A 40 5.43 -8.93 3.78
N LEU A 41 5.26 -7.64 3.55
CA LEU A 41 5.91 -6.93 2.45
C LEU A 41 6.51 -5.63 2.98
N ALA A 42 7.79 -5.40 2.69
CA ALA A 42 8.42 -4.09 2.80
C ALA A 42 8.66 -3.53 1.41
N LEU A 43 8.28 -2.28 1.19
CA LEU A 43 8.51 -1.54 -0.05
C LEU A 43 9.43 -0.37 0.23
N VAL A 44 10.56 -0.32 -0.45
CA VAL A 44 11.62 0.68 -0.24
C VAL A 44 11.74 1.58 -1.47
N GLY A 45 11.93 2.88 -1.27
CA GLY A 45 12.27 3.81 -2.35
C GLY A 45 11.21 4.87 -2.63
N ARG A 46 10.83 5.09 -3.90
CA ARG A 46 9.83 6.12 -4.25
C ARG A 46 8.57 5.43 -4.76
N VAL A 47 7.52 5.44 -3.95
CA VAL A 47 6.22 4.89 -4.33
C VAL A 47 5.61 5.75 -5.45
N GLN A 48 5.31 5.12 -6.57
CA GLN A 48 4.60 5.70 -7.71
C GLN A 48 3.16 5.20 -7.76
N LEU A 49 2.31 5.91 -8.52
CA LEU A 49 0.92 5.52 -8.71
C LEU A 49 0.79 4.12 -9.35
N GLY A 50 -0.10 3.30 -8.79
CA GLY A 50 -0.40 1.93 -9.12
C GLY A 50 0.46 0.87 -8.42
N GLN A 51 1.55 1.25 -7.76
CA GLN A 51 2.52 0.30 -7.21
C GLN A 51 1.98 -0.56 -6.07
N LEU A 52 1.21 0.05 -5.17
CA LEU A 52 0.55 -0.72 -4.12
C LEU A 52 -0.58 -1.59 -4.69
N GLY A 53 -1.24 -1.15 -5.77
CA GLY A 53 -2.21 -1.97 -6.50
C GLY A 53 -1.60 -3.27 -7.05
N TRP A 54 -0.46 -3.18 -7.74
CA TRP A 54 0.23 -4.39 -8.24
C TRP A 54 0.73 -5.27 -7.10
N ALA A 55 1.13 -4.70 -5.96
CA ALA A 55 1.54 -5.48 -4.80
C ALA A 55 0.37 -6.27 -4.19
N VAL A 56 -0.82 -5.65 -4.13
CA VAL A 56 -2.05 -6.29 -3.66
C VAL A 56 -2.47 -7.43 -4.58
N GLU A 57 -2.45 -7.21 -5.90
CA GLU A 57 -2.77 -8.24 -6.88
C GLU A 57 -1.75 -9.40 -6.82
N ALA A 58 -0.45 -9.09 -6.70
CA ALA A 58 0.60 -10.10 -6.64
C ALA A 58 0.61 -10.86 -5.31
N PHE A 59 0.27 -10.21 -4.19
CA PHE A 59 0.35 -10.76 -2.83
C PHE A 59 -0.96 -10.56 -2.07
N PRO A 60 -2.07 -11.20 -2.47
CA PRO A 60 -3.38 -10.99 -1.85
C PRO A 60 -3.46 -11.50 -0.40
N GLY A 61 -2.45 -12.25 0.04
CA GLY A 61 -2.37 -12.82 1.38
C GLY A 61 -1.72 -11.92 2.44
N LEU A 62 -1.37 -10.69 2.10
CA LEU A 62 -0.62 -9.79 2.99
C LEU A 62 -1.39 -9.48 4.28
N GLN A 63 -0.61 -9.44 5.36
CA GLN A 63 -1.06 -9.14 6.73
C GLN A 63 -0.29 -7.96 7.34
N ARG A 64 0.95 -7.74 6.86
CA ARG A 64 1.80 -6.61 7.21
C ARG A 64 2.36 -5.96 5.96
N VAL A 65 2.24 -4.63 5.90
CA VAL A 65 2.86 -3.81 4.85
C VAL A 65 3.68 -2.70 5.50
N ASP A 66 4.95 -2.61 5.14
CA ASP A 66 5.87 -1.54 5.53
C ASP A 66 6.27 -0.74 4.30
N VAL A 67 5.83 0.52 4.20
CA VAL A 67 6.22 1.45 3.14
C VAL A 67 7.32 2.36 3.65
N ILE A 68 8.53 2.24 3.10
CA ILE A 68 9.73 3.00 3.47
C ILE A 68 10.10 3.88 2.29
N CYS A 69 9.67 5.13 2.30
CA CYS A 69 9.79 6.01 1.16
C CYS A 69 10.81 7.14 1.32
N ASN A 70 11.49 7.49 0.22
CA ASN A 70 12.30 8.69 0.10
C ASN A 70 11.48 9.81 -0.57
N GLY A 71 10.28 10.09 -0.05
CA GLY A 71 9.29 10.97 -0.68
C GLY A 71 7.92 10.94 0.01
N THR A 72 6.90 11.54 -0.60
CA THR A 72 5.52 11.40 -0.14
C THR A 72 4.90 10.11 -0.70
N VAL A 73 4.00 9.49 0.06
CA VAL A 73 3.15 8.39 -0.44
C VAL A 73 1.78 8.97 -0.74
N PRO A 74 1.26 8.88 -1.98
CA PRO A 74 -0.10 9.33 -2.25
C PRO A 74 -1.12 8.54 -1.43
N ASN A 75 -2.11 9.20 -0.82
CA ASN A 75 -3.22 8.51 -0.12
C ASN A 75 -3.92 7.48 -1.01
N LEU A 76 -4.04 7.76 -2.32
CA LEU A 76 -4.61 6.85 -3.30
C LEU A 76 -3.84 5.52 -3.40
N GLU A 77 -2.51 5.54 -3.20
CA GLU A 77 -1.73 4.31 -3.16
C GLU A 77 -2.02 3.51 -1.90
N LEU A 78 -2.07 4.16 -0.75
CA LEU A 78 -2.39 3.48 0.51
C LEU A 78 -3.79 2.86 0.44
N LEU A 79 -4.77 3.55 -0.16
CA LEU A 79 -6.13 3.04 -0.37
C LEU A 79 -6.18 1.73 -1.15
N ALA A 80 -5.24 1.47 -2.06
CA ALA A 80 -5.21 0.20 -2.79
C ALA A 80 -5.09 -1.01 -1.84
N LEU A 81 -4.50 -0.82 -0.66
CA LEU A 81 -4.35 -1.87 0.34
C LEU A 81 -5.70 -2.30 0.98
N GLN A 82 -6.79 -1.55 0.79
CA GLN A 82 -8.11 -1.87 1.37
C GLN A 82 -8.61 -3.26 0.91
N GLU A 83 -8.14 -3.72 -0.26
CA GLU A 83 -8.48 -5.01 -0.85
C GLU A 83 -7.81 -6.19 -0.10
N LEU A 84 -6.99 -5.92 0.92
CA LEU A 84 -6.33 -6.93 1.75
C LEU A 84 -7.11 -7.16 3.05
N PRO A 85 -8.05 -8.14 3.11
CA PRO A 85 -8.97 -8.30 4.24
C PRO A 85 -8.30 -8.74 5.55
N ARG A 86 -7.01 -9.11 5.51
CA ARG A 86 -6.24 -9.58 6.67
C ARG A 86 -5.09 -8.64 7.06
N LEU A 87 -5.04 -7.46 6.45
CA LEU A 87 -4.02 -6.46 6.76
C LEU A 87 -4.27 -5.88 8.15
N HIS A 88 -3.47 -6.32 9.12
CA HIS A 88 -3.58 -5.87 10.51
C HIS A 88 -2.46 -4.89 10.90
N CYS A 89 -1.42 -4.76 10.08
CA CYS A 89 -0.28 -3.90 10.37
C CYS A 89 0.13 -3.10 9.13
N LEU A 90 0.07 -1.77 9.22
CA LEU A 90 0.54 -0.85 8.20
C LEU A 90 1.60 0.08 8.82
N SER A 91 2.80 0.12 8.24
CA SER A 91 3.78 1.16 8.57
C SER A 91 4.05 2.02 7.35
N VAL A 92 4.07 3.34 7.56
CA VAL A 92 4.49 4.30 6.53
C VAL A 92 5.59 5.16 7.12
N ARG A 93 6.80 4.99 6.60
CA ARG A 93 7.99 5.74 7.00
C ARG A 93 8.48 6.56 5.82
N SER A 94 8.73 7.84 6.04
CA SER A 94 9.30 8.70 5.00
C SER A 94 10.52 9.44 5.49
N SER A 95 11.52 9.55 4.61
CA SER A 95 12.70 10.39 4.80
C SER A 95 12.54 11.80 4.21
N ALA A 96 11.40 12.13 3.59
CA ALA A 96 11.17 13.47 3.04
C ALA A 96 11.02 14.48 4.19
N GLY A 97 11.97 15.41 4.30
CA GLY A 97 11.84 16.58 5.15
C GLY A 97 10.95 17.60 4.45
N GLY A 98 9.72 17.77 4.94
CA GLY A 98 8.78 18.76 4.43
C GLY A 98 7.36 18.45 4.87
N ASN A 99 6.56 19.51 5.06
CA ASN A 99 5.18 19.59 5.59
C ASN A 99 4.11 18.76 4.85
N ALA A 100 4.45 17.62 4.26
CA ALA A 100 3.48 16.66 3.79
C ALA A 100 2.89 15.92 5.00
N SER A 101 1.98 16.59 5.70
CA SER A 101 1.08 15.95 6.65
C SER A 101 0.22 14.94 5.87
N LEU A 102 0.67 13.69 5.86
CA LEU A 102 -0.20 12.57 5.57
C LEU A 102 -1.05 12.37 6.82
N SER A 103 -2.21 13.05 6.86
CA SER A 103 -3.28 12.64 7.77
C SER A 103 -3.66 11.21 7.39
N LEU A 104 -3.42 10.26 8.29
CA LEU A 104 -3.74 8.85 8.15
C LEU A 104 -4.92 8.44 9.04
N GLY A 105 -5.63 9.40 9.66
CA GLY A 105 -6.79 9.08 10.51
C GLY A 105 -7.89 8.31 9.78
N TRP A 106 -8.11 8.66 8.51
CA TRP A 106 -9.02 7.95 7.60
C TRP A 106 -8.69 6.46 7.41
N VAL A 107 -7.44 6.03 7.66
CA VAL A 107 -7.02 4.63 7.51
C VAL A 107 -7.82 3.74 8.46
N TRP A 108 -8.12 4.19 9.69
CA TRP A 108 -8.88 3.37 10.63
C TRP A 108 -10.33 3.13 10.17
N GLU A 109 -10.90 4.04 9.38
CA GLU A 109 -12.25 3.89 8.82
C GLU A 109 -12.28 2.95 7.61
N VAL A 110 -11.18 2.88 6.86
CA VAL A 110 -11.09 2.12 5.60
C VAL A 110 -10.58 0.70 5.80
N PHE A 111 -9.79 0.46 6.84
CA PHE A 111 -9.12 -0.82 7.10
C PHE A 111 -9.68 -1.49 8.37
N PRO A 112 -10.81 -2.21 8.28
CA PRO A 112 -11.52 -2.69 9.47
C PRO A 112 -10.75 -3.75 10.27
N ALA A 113 -9.76 -4.41 9.66
CA ALA A 113 -8.91 -5.40 10.32
C ALA A 113 -7.58 -4.80 10.85
N LEU A 114 -7.35 -3.49 10.69
CA LEU A 114 -6.11 -2.86 11.08
C LEU A 114 -6.02 -2.76 12.61
N GLU A 115 -4.96 -3.30 13.18
CA GLU A 115 -4.68 -3.24 14.62
C GLU A 115 -3.51 -2.29 14.92
N ARG A 116 -2.62 -2.07 13.94
CA ARG A 116 -1.39 -1.30 14.11
C ARG A 116 -1.13 -0.40 12.92
N LEU A 117 -1.01 0.90 13.20
CA LEU A 117 -0.55 1.92 12.26
C LEU A 117 0.71 2.58 12.82
N ASN A 118 1.82 2.46 12.09
CA ASN A 118 3.10 3.08 12.46
C ASN A 118 3.49 4.13 11.42
N SER A 119 3.27 5.41 11.71
CA SER A 119 3.77 6.51 10.88
C SER A 119 5.02 7.13 11.51
N ARG A 120 6.10 7.30 10.73
CA ARG A 120 7.30 8.00 11.21
C ARG A 120 7.88 8.89 10.12
N TRP A 121 8.00 10.16 10.43
CA TRP A 121 8.62 11.19 9.60
C TRP A 121 9.88 11.70 10.31
N ARG A 122 10.94 12.04 9.57
CA ARG A 122 12.06 12.77 10.16
C ARG A 122 11.59 14.20 10.44
N GLY A 123 11.31 14.52 11.70
CA GLY A 123 11.14 15.90 12.16
C GLY A 123 10.12 16.09 13.25
N GLU A 124 8.91 15.54 13.13
CA GLU A 124 7.81 15.90 14.02
C GLU A 124 6.85 14.73 14.27
N VAL A 125 6.41 14.62 15.52
CA VAL A 125 5.27 13.82 15.95
C VAL A 125 4.06 14.74 15.79
N PHE A 126 3.17 14.45 14.84
CA PHE A 126 1.94 15.24 14.66
C PHE A 126 0.76 14.59 15.35
N HIS A 127 0.01 15.42 16.06
CA HIS A 127 -1.35 15.15 16.50
C HIS A 127 -2.31 15.45 15.35
N GLU A 128 -3.32 14.58 15.21
CA GLU A 128 -4.39 14.61 14.23
C GLU A 128 -5.24 15.88 14.34
N GLU A 129 -5.41 16.61 13.24
CA GLU A 129 -6.65 17.36 12.97
C GLU A 129 -6.81 17.67 11.47
N GLU A 130 -8.03 17.40 10.98
CA GLU A 130 -8.71 17.95 9.79
C GLU A 130 -8.11 17.76 8.38
N VAL A 131 -8.24 16.54 7.81
CA VAL A 131 -8.44 16.36 6.35
C VAL A 131 -9.44 15.21 6.09
N GLU A 132 -10.56 15.16 6.81
CA GLU A 132 -11.49 14.02 6.73
C GLU A 132 -12.50 14.11 5.58
N SER A 133 -12.96 15.29 5.18
CA SER A 133 -14.16 15.36 4.33
C SER A 133 -13.89 15.33 2.81
N TRP A 134 -12.79 15.93 2.35
CA TRP A 134 -12.61 16.17 0.90
C TRP A 134 -12.05 14.95 0.14
N VAL A 135 -11.19 14.17 0.78
CA VAL A 135 -10.58 12.96 0.19
C VAL A 135 -11.62 11.87 0.01
N LEU A 136 -12.47 11.64 1.02
CA LEU A 136 -13.55 10.65 0.97
C LEU A 136 -14.60 10.97 -0.10
N HIS A 137 -14.96 12.25 -0.29
CA HIS A 137 -15.97 12.64 -1.27
C HIS A 137 -15.50 12.47 -2.73
N ARG A 138 -14.28 12.92 -3.05
CA ARG A 138 -13.70 12.74 -4.39
C ARG A 138 -13.41 11.27 -4.68
N TYR A 139 -13.12 10.47 -3.65
CA TYR A 139 -12.89 9.04 -3.75
C TYR A 139 -14.17 8.24 -4.03
N ARG A 140 -15.29 8.52 -3.34
CA ARG A 140 -16.60 7.91 -3.67
C ARG A 140 -16.99 8.17 -5.13
N ALA A 141 -16.67 9.35 -5.67
CA ALA A 141 -16.93 9.68 -7.06
C ALA A 141 -16.02 8.90 -8.04
N LEU A 142 -14.75 8.65 -7.67
CA LEU A 142 -13.80 7.87 -8.48
C LEU A 142 -14.10 6.36 -8.44
N LEU A 143 -14.49 5.81 -7.29
CA LEU A 143 -14.93 4.42 -7.15
C LEU A 143 -16.20 4.15 -7.97
N LYS A 144 -17.19 5.05 -7.93
CA LYS A 144 -18.39 4.95 -8.78
C LYS A 144 -18.06 4.90 -10.28
N ARG A 145 -17.05 5.66 -10.72
CA ARG A 145 -16.60 5.66 -12.13
C ARG A 145 -15.82 4.41 -12.52
N ARG A 146 -15.07 3.79 -11.60
CA ARG A 146 -14.30 2.56 -11.88
C ARG A 146 -15.13 1.28 -11.79
N LEU A 147 -16.15 1.25 -10.93
CA LEU A 147 -16.96 0.05 -10.66
C LEU A 147 -18.22 -0.06 -11.53
N GLY A 148 -18.51 0.89 -12.41
CA GLY A 148 -19.64 0.81 -13.35
C GLY A 148 -21.02 0.70 -12.68
N ALA A 149 -21.18 1.20 -11.46
CA ALA A 149 -22.49 1.23 -10.81
C ALA A 149 -23.36 2.32 -11.47
N PRO A 150 -24.60 2.02 -11.88
CA PRO A 150 -25.49 3.02 -12.46
C PRO A 150 -25.84 4.09 -11.42
N LEU A 151 -26.07 5.30 -11.92
CA LEU A 151 -26.39 6.52 -11.17
C LEU A 151 -27.55 6.34 -10.19
#